data_AF-A0A7V2MXL8-F1
#
_entry.id   AF-A0A7V2MXL8-F1
#
_cell.length_a   1.000
_cell.length_b   1.000
_cell.length_c   1.000
_cell.angle_alpha   90.00
_cell.angle_beta   90.00
_cell.angle_gamma   90.00
#
_symmetry.space_group_name_H-M   'P 1'
#
loop_
_entity.id
_entity.type
_entity.pdbx_description
1 polymer ?
#
loop_
_entity_poly.entity_id
_entity_poly.type
_entity_poly.pdbx_seq_one_letter_code
_entity_poly.pdbx_strand_id
1 'polypeptide(L)'
;MDPRQDVEPYLEAAAQAGLRITHIIETHVHADHLSGASRLARVTGAPVLVHAAAPVEFPHVDLADEDGHELGSVRLQVLHTPGHTPDSVALVVTDVSRGPEPWFALTGDTLFAGGVGRPDLFGVEDGRVLAAELYRSLHERLLALPDHVEIYPAHFAGAACGKGLSGKPVSTIGFERRFNPALQARDPTTFAALVLADLPPAPAEFAEIRRRNLRGA
;
A
#
# COMPACT_ATOMS: atom_id res chain seq x y z
N MET A 1 -5.21 6.16 6.23
CA MET A 1 -4.82 5.19 5.20
C MET A 1 -4.76 3.85 5.88
N ASP A 2 -5.30 2.80 5.25
CA ASP A 2 -5.36 1.42 5.76
C ASP A 2 -5.84 1.35 7.23
N PRO A 3 -7.01 1.93 7.55
CA PRO A 3 -7.49 1.96 8.93
C PRO A 3 -7.83 0.56 9.43
N ARG A 4 -7.45 0.26 10.67
CA ARG A 4 -7.92 -0.94 11.37
C ARG A 4 -9.38 -0.78 11.81
N GLN A 5 -10.03 -1.90 12.15
CA GLN A 5 -11.40 -1.93 12.68
C GLN A 5 -11.59 -1.14 13.98
N ASP A 6 -10.57 -1.06 14.83
CA ASP A 6 -10.56 -0.17 15.99
C ASP A 6 -10.27 1.27 15.52
N VAL A 7 -11.34 2.01 15.22
CA VAL A 7 -11.24 3.34 14.61
C VAL A 7 -11.10 4.47 15.63
N GLU A 8 -11.35 4.18 16.90
CA GLU A 8 -11.28 5.12 18.03
C GLU A 8 -9.95 5.88 18.10
N PRO A 9 -8.77 5.24 17.98
CA PRO A 9 -7.50 5.95 18.05
C PRO A 9 -7.35 7.04 16.98
N TYR A 10 -7.91 6.81 15.77
CA TYR A 10 -7.87 7.82 14.70
C TYR A 10 -8.78 9.01 15.02
N LEU A 11 -9.98 8.75 15.55
CA LEU A 11 -10.94 9.78 15.92
C LEU A 11 -10.41 10.63 17.08
N GLU A 12 -9.82 9.99 18.08
CA GLU A 12 -9.21 10.66 19.24
C GLU A 12 -8.01 11.51 18.81
N ALA A 13 -7.10 10.97 18.00
CA ALA A 13 -5.94 11.71 17.50
C ALA A 13 -6.37 12.93 16.65
N ALA A 14 -7.37 12.76 15.79
CA ALA A 14 -7.92 13.86 14.99
C ALA A 14 -8.52 14.95 15.88
N ALA A 15 -9.33 14.57 16.87
CA ALA A 15 -9.94 15.51 17.81
C ALA A 15 -8.89 16.27 18.65
N GLN A 16 -7.88 15.56 19.18
CA GLN A 16 -6.77 16.16 19.95
C GLN A 16 -5.96 17.16 19.12
N ALA A 17 -5.78 16.88 17.83
CA ALA A 17 -5.07 17.77 16.91
C ALA A 17 -5.97 18.89 16.32
N GLY A 18 -7.26 18.94 16.65
CA GLY A 18 -8.21 19.87 16.04
C GLY A 18 -8.42 19.63 14.53
N LEU A 19 -8.20 18.40 14.08
CA LEU A 19 -8.32 17.97 12.69
C LEU A 19 -9.65 17.26 12.43
N ARG A 20 -10.05 17.24 11.16
CA ARG A 20 -11.19 16.46 10.68
C ARG A 20 -10.70 15.44 9.66
N ILE A 21 -11.13 14.19 9.81
CA ILE A 21 -10.90 13.14 8.81
C ILE A 21 -11.79 13.44 7.61
N THR A 22 -11.18 13.67 6.45
CA THR A 22 -11.89 13.99 5.20
C THR A 22 -11.74 12.93 4.14
N HIS A 23 -10.75 12.04 4.27
CA HIS A 23 -10.45 10.99 3.30
C HIS A 23 -10.07 9.72 4.05
N ILE A 24 -10.57 8.58 3.57
CA ILE A 24 -10.20 7.26 4.05
C ILE A 24 -9.70 6.49 2.83
N ILE A 25 -8.39 6.29 2.73
CA ILE A 25 -7.78 5.64 1.57
C ILE A 25 -7.34 4.24 1.96
N GLU A 26 -7.69 3.26 1.15
CA GLU A 26 -7.15 1.91 1.19
C GLU A 26 -6.09 1.76 0.08
N THR A 27 -4.92 1.23 0.43
CA THR A 27 -3.88 0.92 -0.56
C THR A 27 -4.27 -0.23 -1.46
N HIS A 28 -4.96 -1.21 -0.89
CA HIS A 28 -5.41 -2.40 -1.56
C HIS A 28 -6.48 -3.08 -0.71
N VAL A 29 -7.19 -4.05 -1.29
CA VAL A 29 -8.03 -4.97 -0.50
C VAL A 29 -7.13 -5.91 0.31
N HIS A 30 -6.95 -5.57 1.60
CA HIS A 30 -6.15 -6.34 2.55
C HIS A 30 -6.66 -7.79 2.70
N ALA A 31 -5.74 -8.72 2.96
CA ALA A 31 -6.04 -10.13 3.17
C ALA A 31 -5.71 -10.60 4.61
N ASP A 32 -4.93 -9.85 5.36
CA ASP A 32 -4.36 -10.25 6.65
C ASP A 32 -5.12 -9.67 7.85
N HIS A 33 -5.87 -8.58 7.64
CA HIS A 33 -6.71 -7.95 8.66
C HIS A 33 -8.01 -7.39 8.07
N LEU A 34 -8.99 -7.17 8.92
CA LEU A 34 -10.24 -6.50 8.53
C LEU A 34 -10.02 -4.99 8.49
N SER A 35 -10.35 -4.39 7.35
CA SER A 35 -10.34 -2.93 7.16
C SER A 35 -11.43 -2.28 8.02
N GLY A 36 -11.12 -1.17 8.67
CA GLY A 36 -12.07 -0.31 9.36
C GLY A 36 -12.67 0.79 8.49
N ALA A 37 -12.43 0.81 7.17
CA ALA A 37 -12.79 1.94 6.31
C ALA A 37 -14.30 2.23 6.31
N SER A 38 -15.14 1.21 6.13
CA SER A 38 -16.60 1.36 6.19
C SER A 38 -17.10 1.88 7.54
N ARG A 39 -16.46 1.44 8.63
CA ARG A 39 -16.80 1.88 9.99
C ARG A 39 -16.40 3.34 10.18
N LEU A 40 -15.17 3.70 9.82
CA LEU A 40 -14.67 5.07 9.93
C LEU A 40 -15.47 6.04 9.07
N ALA A 41 -15.86 5.63 7.86
CA ALA A 41 -16.71 6.40 6.95
C ALA A 41 -18.08 6.70 7.58
N ARG A 42 -18.70 5.70 8.20
CA ARG A 42 -20.00 5.86 8.88
C ARG A 42 -19.95 6.86 10.04
N VAL A 43 -18.85 6.89 10.78
CA VAL A 43 -18.68 7.77 11.94
C VAL A 43 -18.30 9.20 11.53
N THR A 44 -17.47 9.35 10.49
CA THR A 44 -16.91 10.65 10.09
C THR A 44 -17.65 11.33 8.95
N GLY A 45 -18.40 10.57 8.15
CA GLY A 45 -18.97 11.01 6.87
C GLY A 45 -17.94 11.18 5.74
N ALA A 46 -16.65 10.84 5.97
CA ALA A 46 -15.63 10.86 4.94
C ALA A 46 -15.84 9.72 3.93
N PRO A 47 -15.61 9.94 2.62
CA PRO A 47 -15.65 8.88 1.63
C PRO A 47 -14.50 7.89 1.85
N VAL A 48 -14.75 6.64 1.49
CA VAL A 48 -13.70 5.64 1.28
C VAL A 48 -13.22 5.75 -0.16
N LEU A 49 -11.91 5.83 -0.36
CA LEU A 49 -11.25 5.86 -1.66
C LEU A 49 -10.47 4.55 -1.83
N VAL A 50 -10.74 3.87 -2.93
CA VAL A 50 -10.09 2.61 -3.32
C VAL A 50 -9.76 2.70 -4.81
N HIS A 51 -8.69 2.03 -5.24
CA HIS A 51 -8.38 2.01 -6.67
C HIS A 51 -9.52 1.38 -7.48
N ALA A 52 -9.81 1.89 -8.68
CA ALA A 52 -10.90 1.41 -9.54
C ALA A 52 -10.79 -0.07 -9.95
N ALA A 53 -9.60 -0.68 -9.79
CA ALA A 53 -9.40 -2.11 -10.02
C ALA A 53 -9.85 -2.99 -8.83
N ALA A 54 -10.19 -2.39 -7.68
CA ALA A 54 -10.65 -3.11 -6.50
C ALA A 54 -12.13 -3.51 -6.69
N PRO A 55 -12.47 -4.81 -6.67
CA PRO A 55 -13.84 -5.27 -6.92
C PRO A 55 -14.69 -5.18 -5.64
N VAL A 56 -14.72 -4.03 -4.97
CA VAL A 56 -15.44 -3.84 -3.71
C VAL A 56 -16.94 -3.59 -3.94
N GLU A 57 -17.76 -4.01 -2.98
CA GLU A 57 -19.23 -4.03 -3.05
C GLU A 57 -19.89 -2.96 -2.14
N PHE A 58 -19.10 -2.11 -1.48
CA PHE A 58 -19.58 -1.06 -0.58
C PHE A 58 -19.44 0.34 -1.20
N PRO A 59 -20.15 1.38 -0.71
CA PRO A 59 -20.03 2.75 -1.24
C PRO A 59 -18.61 3.30 -1.13
N HIS A 60 -18.04 3.71 -2.26
CA HIS A 60 -16.68 4.25 -2.35
C HIS A 60 -16.57 5.27 -3.49
N VAL A 61 -15.42 5.93 -3.55
CA VAL A 61 -14.98 6.77 -4.67
C VAL A 61 -13.79 6.07 -5.32
N ASP A 62 -13.83 5.93 -6.63
CA ASP A 62 -12.72 5.39 -7.41
C ASP A 62 -11.52 6.32 -7.31
N LEU A 63 -10.38 5.72 -7.02
CA LEU A 63 -9.05 6.33 -7.07
C LEU A 63 -8.37 5.88 -8.36
N ALA A 64 -7.81 6.82 -9.11
CA ALA A 64 -7.05 6.57 -10.33
C ALA A 64 -5.56 6.87 -10.16
N ASP A 65 -4.74 6.34 -11.07
CA ASP A 65 -3.33 6.74 -11.16
C ASP A 65 -3.22 8.25 -11.37
N GLU A 66 -2.24 8.86 -10.70
CA GLU A 66 -1.94 10.29 -10.74
C GLU A 66 -3.00 11.23 -10.12
N ASP A 67 -4.08 10.69 -9.51
CA ASP A 67 -5.05 11.50 -8.79
C ASP A 67 -4.37 12.33 -7.68
N GLY A 68 -4.74 13.60 -7.61
CA GLY A 68 -4.21 14.57 -6.66
C GLY A 68 -5.25 14.96 -5.62
N HIS A 69 -4.89 14.87 -4.33
CA HIS A 69 -5.73 15.33 -3.23
C HIS A 69 -5.00 16.38 -2.38
N GLU A 70 -5.67 17.51 -2.12
CA GLU A 70 -5.15 18.58 -1.27
C GLU A 70 -5.83 18.55 0.11
N LEU A 71 -5.01 18.42 1.15
CA LEU A 71 -5.41 18.36 2.55
C LEU A 71 -4.74 19.53 3.30
N GLY A 72 -5.20 20.76 3.02
CA GLY A 72 -4.53 21.96 3.51
C GLY A 72 -3.16 22.13 2.85
N SER A 73 -2.08 22.10 3.63
CA SER A 73 -0.71 22.17 3.11
C SER A 73 -0.12 20.80 2.70
N VAL A 74 -0.89 19.72 2.84
CA VAL A 74 -0.46 18.39 2.42
C VAL A 74 -1.05 18.08 1.05
N ARG A 75 -0.19 17.81 0.07
CA ARG A 75 -0.60 17.28 -1.24
C ARG A 75 -0.32 15.78 -1.29
N LEU A 76 -1.34 15.00 -1.61
CA LEU A 76 -1.23 13.58 -1.91
C LEU A 76 -1.29 13.39 -3.43
N GLN A 77 -0.42 12.55 -3.96
CA GLN A 77 -0.49 12.05 -5.33
C GLN A 77 -0.55 10.53 -5.31
N VAL A 78 -1.51 9.97 -6.03
CA VAL A 78 -1.69 8.52 -6.14
C VAL A 78 -0.76 7.97 -7.20
N LEU A 79 -0.13 6.85 -6.92
CA LEU A 79 0.57 6.02 -7.90
C LEU A 79 -0.11 4.64 -7.92
N HIS A 80 -0.62 4.23 -9.08
CA HIS A 80 -1.05 2.84 -9.27
C HIS A 80 0.17 1.94 -9.33
N THR A 81 0.27 1.03 -8.37
CA THR A 81 1.41 0.15 -8.17
C THR A 81 0.95 -1.31 -8.06
N PRO A 82 0.33 -1.89 -9.12
CA PRO A 82 -0.13 -3.26 -9.08
C PRO A 82 1.04 -4.22 -8.89
N GLY A 83 0.79 -5.32 -8.18
CA GLY A 83 1.80 -6.34 -7.99
C GLY A 83 1.58 -7.20 -6.76
N HIS A 84 1.43 -6.58 -5.58
CA HIS A 84 0.92 -7.33 -4.43
C HIS A 84 -0.53 -7.73 -4.67
N THR A 85 -1.33 -6.76 -5.12
CA THR A 85 -2.68 -6.95 -5.65
C THR A 85 -2.84 -6.16 -6.95
N PRO A 86 -3.84 -6.47 -7.80
CA PRO A 86 -4.12 -5.68 -9.01
C PRO A 86 -4.53 -4.21 -8.70
N ASP A 87 -5.10 -3.98 -7.53
CA ASP A 87 -5.62 -2.69 -7.06
C ASP A 87 -4.65 -1.92 -6.17
N SER A 88 -3.43 -2.42 -5.97
CA SER A 88 -2.44 -1.80 -5.10
C SER A 88 -2.06 -0.38 -5.56
N VAL A 89 -2.10 0.58 -4.63
CA VAL A 89 -1.63 1.95 -4.83
C VAL A 89 -0.62 2.35 -3.76
N ALA A 90 0.25 3.31 -4.11
CA ALA A 90 1.07 4.06 -3.17
C ALA A 90 0.66 5.54 -3.19
N LEU A 91 0.88 6.24 -2.08
CA LEU A 91 0.59 7.67 -1.95
C LEU A 91 1.88 8.45 -1.75
N VAL A 92 2.18 9.36 -2.66
CA VAL A 92 3.29 10.30 -2.54
C VAL A 92 2.81 11.55 -1.81
N VAL A 93 3.47 11.89 -0.71
CA VAL A 93 3.07 12.98 0.17
C VAL A 93 4.06 14.14 0.06
N THR A 94 3.54 15.33 -0.20
CA THR A 94 4.31 16.58 -0.26
C THR A 94 3.78 17.56 0.78
N ASP A 95 4.65 18.10 1.63
CA ASP A 95 4.32 19.25 2.47
C ASP A 95 4.64 20.54 1.72
N VAL A 96 3.63 21.11 1.05
CA VAL A 96 3.82 22.29 0.20
C VAL A 96 4.13 23.56 1.00
N SER A 97 3.99 23.53 2.32
CA SER A 97 4.46 24.63 3.18
C SER A 97 5.98 24.65 3.34
N ARG A 98 6.65 23.53 3.07
CA ARG A 98 8.11 23.34 3.21
C ARG A 98 8.83 23.37 1.88
N GLY A 99 8.21 22.87 0.82
CA GLY A 99 8.78 22.88 -0.53
C GLY A 99 7.95 22.08 -1.54
N PRO A 100 8.34 22.09 -2.82
CA PRO A 100 7.63 21.38 -3.87
C PRO A 100 8.03 19.90 -3.99
N GLU A 101 9.09 19.47 -3.30
CA GLU A 101 9.62 18.10 -3.39
C GLU A 101 8.83 17.12 -2.51
N PRO A 102 8.62 15.87 -2.96
CA PRO A 102 8.00 14.83 -2.15
C PRO A 102 8.74 14.61 -0.83
N TRP A 103 8.00 14.52 0.26
CA TRP A 103 8.56 14.29 1.58
C TRP A 103 8.71 12.79 1.87
N PHE A 104 7.63 12.03 1.66
CA PHE A 104 7.61 10.59 1.86
C PHE A 104 6.55 9.92 0.97
N ALA A 105 6.65 8.61 0.81
CA ALA A 105 5.66 7.78 0.15
C ALA A 105 5.10 6.74 1.13
N LEU A 106 3.79 6.60 1.17
CA LEU A 106 3.11 5.52 1.87
C LEU A 106 2.93 4.38 0.84
N THR A 107 3.67 3.29 1.00
CA THR A 107 3.91 2.30 -0.09
C THR A 107 3.01 1.08 -0.03
N GLY A 108 2.08 1.01 0.94
CA GLY A 108 1.23 -0.15 1.16
C GLY A 108 2.07 -1.42 1.27
N ASP A 109 1.63 -2.46 0.57
CA ASP A 109 2.34 -3.73 0.47
C ASP A 109 3.14 -3.89 -0.83
N THR A 110 3.32 -2.82 -1.61
CA THR A 110 4.14 -2.87 -2.83
C THR A 110 5.64 -2.94 -2.49
N LEU A 111 6.12 -2.02 -1.65
CA LEU A 111 7.53 -1.90 -1.27
C LEU A 111 7.65 -1.81 0.26
N PHE A 112 8.48 -2.68 0.83
CA PHE A 112 8.82 -2.70 2.25
C PHE A 112 10.26 -2.27 2.49
N ALA A 113 10.60 -1.95 3.74
CA ALA A 113 12.00 -1.85 4.16
C ALA A 113 12.68 -3.24 4.06
N GLY A 114 13.55 -3.41 3.08
CA GLY A 114 14.31 -4.64 2.82
C GLY A 114 13.56 -5.74 2.06
N GLY A 115 12.33 -5.50 1.60
CA GLY A 115 11.52 -6.49 0.88
C GLY A 115 10.46 -5.87 -0.02
N VAL A 116 9.61 -6.72 -0.60
CA VAL A 116 8.47 -6.34 -1.47
C VAL A 116 7.27 -7.24 -1.18
N GLY A 117 6.08 -6.82 -1.62
CA GLY A 117 4.85 -7.60 -1.54
C GLY A 117 4.97 -8.96 -2.21
N ARG A 118 4.36 -9.99 -1.60
CA ARG A 118 4.21 -11.29 -2.28
C ARG A 118 3.13 -11.17 -3.38
N PRO A 119 3.38 -11.66 -4.62
CA PRO A 119 2.44 -11.51 -5.74
C PRO A 119 1.52 -12.72 -5.98
N ASP A 120 1.49 -13.70 -5.08
CA ASP A 120 0.83 -15.02 -5.27
C ASP A 120 -0.51 -15.18 -4.52
N LEU A 121 -0.96 -14.16 -3.78
CA LEU A 121 -2.20 -14.26 -2.98
C LEU A 121 -3.48 -14.22 -3.82
N PHE A 122 -3.40 -13.72 -5.05
CA PHE A 122 -4.52 -13.63 -5.98
C PHE A 122 -4.27 -14.68 -7.05
N GLY A 123 -5.19 -15.64 -7.21
CA GLY A 123 -5.03 -16.89 -7.99
C GLY A 123 -4.84 -16.76 -9.51
N VAL A 124 -4.11 -15.75 -9.95
CA VAL A 124 -3.59 -15.56 -11.31
C VAL A 124 -2.28 -16.34 -11.43
N GLU A 125 -2.28 -17.37 -12.28
CA GLU A 125 -1.10 -18.08 -12.84
C GLU A 125 0.18 -18.04 -11.97
N ASP A 126 0.22 -18.85 -10.91
CA ASP A 126 1.36 -19.03 -9.98
C ASP A 126 2.00 -17.72 -9.45
N GLY A 127 1.28 -16.59 -9.50
CA GLY A 127 1.77 -15.26 -9.11
C GLY A 127 2.72 -14.60 -10.12
N ARG A 128 3.01 -15.20 -11.28
CA ARG A 128 4.00 -14.67 -12.25
C ARG A 128 3.54 -13.38 -12.94
N VAL A 129 2.26 -13.29 -13.27
CA VAL A 129 1.67 -12.08 -13.87
C VAL A 129 1.83 -10.90 -12.92
N LEU A 130 1.40 -11.08 -11.67
CA LEU A 130 1.52 -10.06 -10.63
C LEU A 130 2.98 -9.76 -10.26
N ALA A 131 3.89 -10.73 -10.33
CA ALA A 131 5.32 -10.47 -10.13
C ALA A 131 5.90 -9.55 -11.21
N ALA A 132 5.47 -9.72 -12.47
CA ALA A 132 5.89 -8.84 -13.56
C ALA A 132 5.31 -7.42 -13.40
N GLU A 133 4.05 -7.31 -12.97
CA GLU A 133 3.44 -6.01 -12.63
C GLU A 133 4.17 -5.34 -11.46
N LEU A 134 4.48 -6.10 -10.40
CA LEU A 134 5.23 -5.62 -9.24
C LEU A 134 6.60 -5.08 -9.65
N TYR A 135 7.34 -5.81 -10.49
CA TYR A 135 8.62 -5.35 -11.02
C TYR A 135 8.48 -3.99 -11.70
N ARG A 136 7.47 -3.83 -12.55
CA ARG A 136 7.18 -2.58 -13.27
C ARG A 136 6.82 -1.45 -12.31
N SER A 137 5.91 -1.70 -11.37
CA SER A 137 5.50 -0.73 -10.33
C SER A 137 6.68 -0.24 -9.51
N LEU A 138 7.60 -1.14 -9.14
CA LEU A 138 8.81 -0.79 -8.41
C LEU A 138 9.75 0.05 -9.27
N HIS A 139 10.11 -0.40 -10.47
CA HIS A 139 11.16 0.24 -11.27
C HIS A 139 10.72 1.51 -12.00
N GLU A 140 9.49 1.55 -12.48
CA GLU A 140 8.98 2.66 -13.30
C GLU A 140 8.26 3.73 -12.48
N ARG A 141 7.73 3.38 -11.29
CA ARG A 141 6.99 4.32 -10.44
C ARG A 141 7.73 4.67 -9.17
N LEU A 142 7.92 3.71 -8.25
CA LEU A 142 8.49 4.00 -6.93
C LEU A 142 9.97 4.39 -7.01
N LEU A 143 10.78 3.68 -7.79
CA LEU A 143 12.20 3.98 -7.95
C LEU A 143 12.47 5.22 -8.82
N ALA A 144 11.46 5.76 -9.51
CA ALA A 144 11.56 7.05 -10.19
C ALA A 144 11.50 8.24 -9.20
N LEU A 145 11.10 8.01 -7.95
CA LEU A 145 11.10 9.03 -6.91
C LEU A 145 12.54 9.40 -6.47
N PRO A 146 12.76 10.63 -5.95
CA PRO A 146 14.06 11.03 -5.41
C PRO A 146 14.53 10.15 -4.25
N ASP A 147 15.85 9.95 -4.16
CA ASP A 147 16.48 9.05 -3.18
C ASP A 147 16.20 9.41 -1.71
N HIS A 148 15.92 10.68 -1.43
CA HIS A 148 15.64 11.19 -0.09
C HIS A 148 14.22 10.88 0.39
N VAL A 149 13.31 10.50 -0.51
CA VAL A 149 11.92 10.23 -0.16
C VAL A 149 11.87 9.03 0.78
N GLU A 150 11.32 9.24 1.97
CA GLU A 150 11.10 8.17 2.93
C GLU A 150 10.00 7.23 2.44
N ILE A 151 10.08 5.96 2.80
CA ILE A 151 9.00 5.00 2.55
C ILE A 151 8.38 4.53 3.87
N TYR A 152 7.06 4.47 3.88
CA TYR A 152 6.24 3.97 4.98
C TYR A 152 5.34 2.86 4.47
N PRO A 153 5.75 1.60 4.62
CA PRO A 153 4.91 0.46 4.24
C PRO A 153 3.72 0.27 5.18
N ALA A 154 2.74 -0.52 4.75
CA ALA A 154 1.64 -0.97 5.61
C ALA A 154 2.06 -2.09 6.59
N HIS A 155 3.12 -2.85 6.24
CA HIS A 155 3.63 -3.96 7.05
C HIS A 155 5.14 -3.90 7.31
N PHE A 156 5.56 -4.52 8.41
CA PHE A 156 6.95 -4.65 8.87
C PHE A 156 7.20 -6.06 9.46
N ALA A 157 8.36 -6.28 10.09
CA ALA A 157 8.79 -7.59 10.60
C ALA A 157 7.68 -8.39 11.27
N GLY A 158 7.52 -9.65 10.83
CA GLY A 158 6.52 -10.59 11.34
C GLY A 158 5.25 -10.71 10.49
N ALA A 159 5.01 -9.81 9.53
CA ALA A 159 3.87 -9.93 8.63
C ALA A 159 4.08 -11.02 7.56
N ALA A 160 3.01 -11.75 7.25
CA ALA A 160 3.00 -12.81 6.24
C ALA A 160 2.86 -12.29 4.79
N CYS A 161 2.65 -10.98 4.61
CA CYS A 161 2.47 -10.32 3.32
C CYS A 161 3.78 -10.07 2.55
N GLY A 162 4.95 -10.31 3.17
CA GLY A 162 6.24 -10.16 2.51
C GLY A 162 7.34 -11.04 3.11
N LYS A 163 8.40 -11.28 2.32
CA LYS A 163 9.54 -12.13 2.70
C LYS A 163 10.65 -11.28 3.33
N GLY A 164 11.09 -11.64 4.54
CA GLY A 164 12.29 -11.06 5.16
C GLY A 164 12.16 -9.61 5.60
N LEU A 165 10.96 -9.18 6.02
CA LEU A 165 10.66 -7.79 6.35
C LEU A 165 11.50 -7.28 7.53
N SER A 166 12.04 -6.07 7.37
CA SER A 166 12.76 -5.36 8.43
C SER A 166 11.82 -4.96 9.58
N GLY A 167 12.35 -4.92 10.80
CA GLY A 167 11.66 -4.35 11.96
C GLY A 167 11.68 -2.81 12.00
N LYS A 168 12.45 -2.18 11.11
CA LYS A 168 12.44 -0.72 10.97
C LYS A 168 11.17 -0.29 10.21
N PRO A 169 10.36 0.62 10.78
CA PRO A 169 9.10 1.04 10.16
C PRO A 169 9.28 1.99 8.97
N VAL A 170 10.52 2.45 8.72
CA VAL A 170 10.86 3.44 7.71
C VAL A 170 12.19 3.10 7.02
N SER A 171 12.29 3.43 5.73
CA SER A 171 13.52 3.44 4.94
C SER A 171 13.46 4.61 3.94
N THR A 172 14.33 4.64 2.93
CA THR A 172 14.22 5.60 1.82
C THR A 172 14.31 4.92 0.46
N ILE A 173 13.78 5.58 -0.57
CA ILE A 173 13.89 5.12 -1.96
C ILE A 173 15.35 4.86 -2.34
N GLY A 174 16.27 5.76 -1.98
CA GLY A 174 17.69 5.60 -2.28
C GLY A 174 18.35 4.42 -1.56
N PHE A 175 17.94 4.16 -0.30
CA PHE A 175 18.46 3.01 0.44
C PHE A 175 17.94 1.69 -0.14
N GLU A 176 16.63 1.59 -0.36
CA GLU A 176 16.02 0.39 -0.94
C GLU A 176 16.55 0.11 -2.35
N ARG A 177 16.69 1.12 -3.21
CA ARG A 177 17.28 0.95 -4.55
C ARG A 177 18.65 0.28 -4.50
N ARG A 178 19.47 0.60 -3.49
CA ARG A 178 20.85 0.11 -3.37
C ARG A 178 20.95 -1.25 -2.67
N PHE A 179 20.03 -1.55 -1.76
CA PHE A 179 20.22 -2.64 -0.80
C PHE A 179 19.06 -3.60 -0.66
N ASN A 180 17.87 -3.28 -1.19
CA ASN A 180 16.75 -4.23 -1.21
C ASN A 180 17.09 -5.36 -2.20
N PRO A 181 17.17 -6.63 -1.74
CA PRO A 181 17.57 -7.75 -2.60
C PRO A 181 16.65 -7.93 -3.82
N ALA A 182 15.35 -7.66 -3.66
CA ALA A 182 14.39 -7.79 -4.76
C ALA A 182 14.65 -6.78 -5.87
N LEU A 183 15.08 -5.57 -5.51
CA LEU A 183 15.39 -4.49 -6.46
C LEU A 183 16.72 -4.67 -7.18
N GLN A 184 17.50 -5.71 -6.85
CA GLN A 184 18.75 -6.02 -7.55
C GLN A 184 18.53 -6.93 -8.78
N ALA A 185 17.33 -7.49 -8.95
CA ALA A 185 16.97 -8.27 -10.12
C ALA A 185 16.97 -7.38 -11.37
N ARG A 186 17.64 -7.82 -12.44
CA ARG A 186 17.85 -6.99 -13.65
C ARG A 186 16.70 -7.04 -14.66
N ASP A 187 15.80 -8.00 -14.50
CA ASP A 187 14.71 -8.26 -15.43
C ASP A 187 13.50 -8.89 -14.70
N PRO A 188 12.29 -8.78 -15.26
CA PRO A 188 11.07 -9.32 -14.65
C PRO A 188 11.11 -10.83 -14.40
N THR A 189 11.84 -11.61 -15.21
CA THR A 189 11.89 -13.08 -15.06
C THR A 189 12.72 -13.47 -13.84
N THR A 190 13.91 -12.87 -13.71
CA THR A 190 14.78 -13.05 -12.54
C THR A 190 14.09 -12.54 -11.27
N PHE A 191 13.38 -11.42 -11.36
CA PHE A 191 12.59 -10.88 -10.25
C PHE A 191 11.49 -11.85 -9.81
N ALA A 192 10.66 -12.34 -10.74
CA ALA A 192 9.59 -13.27 -10.44
C ALA A 192 10.11 -14.55 -9.78
N ALA A 193 11.22 -15.11 -10.28
CA ALA A 193 11.84 -16.27 -9.67
C ALA A 193 12.29 -16.01 -8.22
N LEU A 194 12.83 -14.82 -7.94
CA LEU A 194 13.30 -14.45 -6.60
C LEU A 194 12.14 -14.25 -5.61
N VAL A 195 11.10 -13.51 -6.00
CA VAL A 195 10.00 -13.14 -5.08
C VAL A 195 9.01 -14.27 -4.85
N LEU A 196 8.91 -15.23 -5.78
CA LEU A 196 8.08 -16.43 -5.64
C LEU A 196 8.82 -17.60 -4.95
N ALA A 197 10.14 -17.51 -4.78
CA ALA A 197 10.92 -18.56 -4.14
C ALA A 197 10.65 -18.64 -2.62
N ASP A 198 10.47 -19.85 -2.11
CA ASP A 198 10.32 -20.18 -0.68
C ASP A 198 9.23 -19.38 0.05
N LEU A 199 8.15 -19.00 -0.64
CA LEU A 199 7.02 -18.37 0.01
C LEU A 199 6.29 -19.40 0.89
N PRO A 200 5.98 -19.08 2.16
CA PRO A 200 5.12 -19.93 2.96
C PRO A 200 3.71 -19.96 2.35
N PRO A 201 2.96 -21.05 2.53
CA PRO A 201 1.56 -21.09 2.11
C PRO A 201 0.78 -19.92 2.72
N ALA A 202 -0.14 -19.36 1.93
CA ALA A 202 -1.02 -18.31 2.45
C ALA A 202 -1.83 -18.87 3.64
N PRO A 203 -1.96 -18.11 4.75
CA PRO A 203 -2.84 -18.51 5.85
C PRO A 203 -4.28 -18.74 5.36
N ALA A 204 -4.96 -19.75 5.91
CA ALA A 204 -6.28 -20.15 5.43
C ALA A 204 -7.33 -19.02 5.63
N GLU A 205 -7.14 -18.19 6.64
CA GLU A 205 -7.99 -17.08 7.01
C GLU A 205 -7.94 -15.95 5.97
N PHE A 206 -6.88 -15.84 5.17
CA PHE A 206 -6.69 -14.72 4.26
C PHE A 206 -7.80 -14.62 3.21
N ALA A 207 -8.24 -15.78 2.70
CA ALA A 207 -9.34 -15.83 1.75
C ALA A 207 -10.65 -15.29 2.36
N GLU A 208 -10.92 -15.61 3.63
CA GLU A 208 -12.11 -15.14 4.32
C GLU A 208 -12.04 -13.64 4.66
N ILE A 209 -10.91 -13.19 5.18
CA ILE A 209 -10.68 -11.76 5.48
C ILE A 209 -10.84 -10.93 4.21
N ARG A 210 -10.22 -11.35 3.10
CA ARG A 210 -10.36 -10.67 1.80
C ARG A 210 -11.82 -10.62 1.35
N ARG A 211 -12.57 -11.74 1.44
CA ARG A 211 -14.01 -11.76 1.11
C ARG A 211 -14.82 -10.75 1.93
N ARG A 212 -14.48 -10.60 3.21
CA ARG A 212 -15.14 -9.64 4.10
C ARG A 212 -14.77 -8.19 3.78
N ASN A 213 -13.50 -7.92 3.48
CA ASN A 213 -13.04 -6.59 3.07
C ASN A 213 -13.68 -6.16 1.76
N LEU A 214 -13.87 -7.06 0.79
CA LEU A 214 -14.61 -6.75 -0.44
C LEU A 214 -16.05 -6.28 -0.18
N ARG A 215 -16.68 -6.72 0.91
CA ARG A 215 -18.05 -6.37 1.29
C ARG A 215 -18.14 -5.21 2.28
N GLY A 216 -17.00 -4.68 2.73
CA GLY A 216 -16.95 -3.58 3.70
C GLY A 216 -17.49 -3.97 5.08
N ALA A 217 -17.23 -5.21 5.51
CA ALA A 217 -17.74 -5.84 6.73
C ALA A 217 -17.25 -5.22 8.05
#